data_AF-A0A535CVA8-F1
#
_entry.id   AF-A0A535CVA8-F1
#
_cell.length_a   1.000
_cell.length_b   1.000
_cell.length_c   1.000
_cell.angle_alpha   90.00
_cell.angle_beta   90.00
_cell.angle_gamma   90.00
#
_symmetry.space_group_name_H-M   'P 1'
#
loop_
_entity.id
_entity.type
_entity.pdbx_description
1 polymer ?
#
loop_
_entity_poly.entity_id
_entity_poly.type
_entity_poly.pdbx_seq_one_letter_code
_entity_poly.pdbx_strand_id
1 'polypeptide(L)'
;LIQLCTGIPYGAPDDPGTLLALSSLLPPGAIFSAFSIGRMQLPFVALAPIVGGNVRVGLEDNLYLSRGVLATNAQLVERAVRILEAMNVRVLGPDEVRERLALHRRG
;
A
#
# COMPACT_ATOMS: atom_id res chain seq x y z
N LEU A 1 8.75 -8.13 7.57
CA LEU A 1 7.89 -7.30 6.70
C LEU A 1 8.06 -7.77 5.27
N ILE A 2 6.97 -8.06 4.57
CA ILE A 2 6.97 -8.46 3.15
C ILE A 2 6.26 -7.35 2.35
N GLN A 3 6.70 -7.07 1.13
CA GLN A 3 5.98 -6.15 0.23
C GLN A 3 5.61 -6.86 -1.06
N LEU A 4 4.32 -6.85 -1.37
CA LEU A 4 3.76 -7.39 -2.60
C LEU A 4 3.72 -6.25 -3.64
N CYS A 5 4.61 -6.34 -4.63
CA CYS A 5 4.71 -5.36 -5.71
C CYS A 5 3.94 -5.87 -6.94
N THR A 6 2.87 -5.17 -7.35
CA THR A 6 2.02 -5.60 -8.48
C THR A 6 1.98 -4.57 -9.61
N GLY A 7 1.60 -5.01 -10.81
CA GLY A 7 1.41 -4.14 -11.99
C GLY A 7 2.68 -3.83 -12.78
N ILE A 8 3.85 -4.29 -12.32
CA ILE A 8 5.11 -4.19 -13.08
C ILE A 8 5.07 -5.14 -14.28
N PRO A 9 5.48 -4.72 -15.49
CA PRO A 9 5.56 -5.61 -16.65
C PRO A 9 6.34 -6.89 -16.34
N TYR A 10 5.76 -8.04 -16.72
CA TYR A 10 6.29 -9.38 -16.45
C TYR A 10 6.37 -9.78 -14.96
N GLY A 11 5.84 -8.96 -14.06
CA GLY A 11 5.66 -9.28 -12.64
C GLY A 11 4.26 -9.80 -12.31
N ALA A 12 3.90 -9.75 -11.03
CA ALA A 12 2.55 -10.08 -10.58
C ALA A 12 1.54 -9.06 -11.13
N PRO A 13 0.44 -9.49 -11.78
CA PRO A 13 -0.63 -8.60 -12.20
C PRO A 13 -1.28 -7.86 -11.02
N ASP A 14 -1.87 -6.70 -11.29
CA ASP A 14 -2.53 -5.84 -10.30
C ASP A 14 -4.05 -6.04 -10.25
N ASP A 15 -4.49 -7.30 -10.30
CA ASP A 15 -5.89 -7.69 -10.13
C ASP A 15 -6.19 -8.24 -8.72
N PRO A 16 -7.44 -8.17 -8.24
CA PRO A 16 -7.82 -8.65 -6.91
C PRO A 16 -7.56 -10.15 -6.68
N GLY A 17 -7.69 -10.98 -7.71
CA GLY A 17 -7.48 -12.42 -7.60
C GLY A 17 -6.01 -12.75 -7.32
N THR A 18 -5.10 -12.11 -8.05
CA THR A 18 -3.66 -12.20 -7.80
C THR A 18 -3.30 -11.74 -6.39
N LEU A 19 -3.81 -10.59 -5.95
CA LEU A 19 -3.52 -10.08 -4.61
C LEU A 19 -4.00 -11.03 -3.50
N LEU A 20 -5.22 -11.56 -3.63
CA LEU A 20 -5.77 -12.53 -2.67
C LEU A 20 -4.92 -13.81 -2.61
N ALA A 21 -4.53 -14.34 -3.78
CA ALA A 21 -3.69 -15.53 -3.87
C ALA A 21 -2.33 -15.31 -3.20
N LEU A 22 -1.65 -14.20 -3.50
CA LEU A 22 -0.37 -13.86 -2.90
C LEU A 22 -0.47 -13.68 -1.38
N SER A 23 -1.50 -12.97 -0.90
CA SER A 23 -1.71 -12.76 0.53
C SER A 23 -1.97 -14.07 1.29
N SER A 24 -2.70 -15.00 0.68
CA SER A 24 -3.03 -16.31 1.28
C SER A 24 -1.83 -17.25 1.40
N LEU A 25 -0.77 -17.01 0.62
CA LEU A 25 0.46 -17.81 0.63
C LEU A 25 1.50 -17.28 1.63
N LEU A 26 1.25 -16.13 2.27
CA LEU A 26 2.17 -15.58 3.25
C LEU A 26 2.17 -16.43 4.54
N PRO A 27 3.32 -16.50 5.25
CA PRO A 27 3.37 -17.15 6.56
C PRO A 27 2.32 -16.56 7.53
N PRO A 28 1.66 -17.38 8.36
CA PRO A 28 0.73 -16.88 9.36
C PRO A 28 1.35 -15.79 10.25
N GLY A 29 0.61 -14.69 10.44
CA GLY A 29 1.08 -13.55 11.23
C GLY A 29 2.12 -12.65 10.54
N ALA A 30 2.46 -12.92 9.27
CA ALA A 30 3.36 -12.04 8.52
C ALA A 30 2.74 -10.63 8.37
N ILE A 31 3.51 -9.62 8.77
CA ILE A 31 3.18 -8.23 8.46
C ILE A 31 3.60 -7.96 7.02
N PHE A 32 2.66 -7.53 6.18
CA PHE A 32 2.94 -7.23 4.79
C PHE A 32 2.29 -5.93 4.32
N SER A 33 2.79 -5.41 3.22
CA SER A 33 2.20 -4.28 2.48
C SER A 33 1.96 -4.69 1.03
N ALA A 34 1.06 -4.01 0.33
CA ALA A 34 0.88 -4.17 -1.11
C ALA A 34 0.73 -2.82 -1.81
N PHE A 35 1.20 -2.74 -3.06
CA PHE A 35 0.99 -1.58 -3.93
C PHE A 35 0.95 -2.01 -5.41
N SER A 36 0.31 -1.18 -6.23
CA SER A 36 0.42 -1.25 -7.69
C SER A 36 0.97 0.06 -8.26
N ILE A 37 1.57 -0.03 -9.45
CA ILE A 37 2.12 1.12 -10.18
C ILE A 37 1.05 1.86 -11.00
N GLY A 38 1.35 3.13 -11.31
CA GLY A 38 0.54 3.99 -12.16
C GLY A 38 -0.88 4.20 -11.65
N ARG A 39 -1.86 4.09 -12.54
CA ARG A 39 -3.28 4.37 -12.25
C ARG A 39 -3.89 3.49 -11.16
N MET A 40 -3.28 2.32 -10.89
CA MET A 40 -3.79 1.35 -9.91
C MET A 40 -3.27 1.60 -8.49
N GLN A 41 -2.36 2.54 -8.27
CA GLN A 41 -1.87 2.89 -6.93
C GLN A 41 -3.00 3.22 -5.95
N LEU A 42 -3.88 4.15 -6.29
CA LEU A 42 -4.97 4.57 -5.39
C LEU A 42 -6.04 3.48 -5.18
N PRO A 43 -6.50 2.74 -6.20
CA PRO A 43 -7.33 1.55 -5.97
C PRO A 43 -6.70 0.53 -5.01
N PHE A 44 -5.37 0.31 -5.09
CA PHE A 44 -4.67 -0.60 -4.20
C PHE A 44 -4.62 -0.13 -2.73
N VAL A 45 -4.77 1.17 -2.47
CA VAL A 45 -4.94 1.69 -1.11
C VAL A 45 -6.19 1.10 -0.43
N ALA A 46 -7.25 0.87 -1.20
CA ALA A 46 -8.47 0.24 -0.67
C ALA A 46 -8.35 -1.28 -0.63
N LEU A 47 -7.74 -1.91 -1.65
CA LEU A 47 -7.65 -3.38 -1.73
C LEU A 47 -6.71 -3.99 -0.69
N ALA A 48 -5.55 -3.37 -0.42
CA ALA A 48 -4.56 -3.96 0.47
C ALA A 48 -5.08 -4.16 1.91
N PRO A 49 -5.76 -3.19 2.55
CA PRO A 49 -6.35 -3.40 3.88
C PRO A 49 -7.44 -4.47 3.91
N ILE A 50 -8.21 -4.64 2.83
CA ILE A 50 -9.27 -5.67 2.76
C ILE A 50 -8.68 -7.08 2.88
N VAL A 51 -7.47 -7.30 2.34
CA VAL A 51 -6.74 -8.58 2.48
C VAL A 51 -5.81 -8.60 3.70
N GLY A 52 -5.90 -7.62 4.60
CA GLY A 52 -5.11 -7.54 5.84
C GLY A 52 -3.71 -6.94 5.68
N GLY A 53 -3.40 -6.34 4.53
CA GLY A 53 -2.13 -5.71 4.23
C GLY A 53 -2.09 -4.21 4.54
N ASN A 54 -0.88 -3.68 4.73
CA ASN A 54 -0.64 -2.23 4.77
C ASN A 54 -0.53 -1.66 3.34
N VAL A 55 -0.60 -0.34 3.22
CA VAL A 55 -0.55 0.36 1.93
C VAL A 55 0.79 1.03 1.69
N ARG A 56 1.14 1.24 0.42
CA ARG A 56 2.23 2.11 -0.01
C ARG A 56 1.75 3.01 -1.16
N VAL A 57 2.11 4.29 -1.09
CA VAL A 57 1.88 5.29 -2.14
C VAL A 57 3.10 6.20 -2.25
N GLY A 58 3.24 6.85 -3.39
CA GLY A 58 4.30 7.82 -3.64
C GLY A 58 4.57 8.02 -5.12
N LEU A 59 5.34 9.06 -5.42
CA LEU A 59 5.75 9.39 -6.79
C LEU A 59 6.66 8.33 -7.42
N GLU A 60 7.29 7.48 -6.60
CA GLU A 60 8.04 6.32 -7.06
C GLU A 60 7.15 5.35 -7.84
N ASP A 61 5.90 5.17 -7.40
CA ASP A 61 5.00 4.18 -8.00
C ASP A 61 3.99 4.82 -8.98
N ASN A 62 3.69 6.12 -8.84
CA ASN A 62 2.71 6.82 -9.69
C ASN A 62 2.92 8.35 -9.71
N LEU A 63 2.99 8.93 -10.91
CA LEU A 63 3.20 10.38 -11.10
C LEU A 63 1.93 11.24 -11.03
N TYR A 64 0.74 10.63 -11.03
CA TYR A 64 -0.52 11.33 -11.28
C TYR A 64 -1.52 11.21 -10.12
N LEU A 65 -2.17 12.31 -9.75
CA LEU A 65 -3.27 12.31 -8.78
C LEU A 65 -4.59 11.85 -9.42
N SER A 66 -4.78 12.26 -10.68
CA SER A 66 -5.88 11.86 -11.55
C SER A 66 -5.41 11.95 -13.00
N ARG A 67 -6.24 11.53 -13.96
CA ARG A 67 -5.86 11.51 -15.38
C ARG A 67 -5.40 12.90 -15.83
N GLY A 68 -4.10 13.01 -16.16
CA GLY A 68 -3.48 14.25 -16.64
C GLY A 68 -3.10 15.27 -15.57
N VAL A 69 -3.31 14.97 -14.28
CA VAL A 69 -2.96 15.87 -13.16
C VAL A 69 -1.80 15.26 -12.40
N LEU A 70 -0.62 15.91 -12.46
CA LEU A 70 0.56 15.49 -11.71
C LEU A 70 0.32 15.61 -10.20
N ALA A 71 0.94 14.72 -9.43
CA ALA A 71 0.85 14.70 -7.98
C ALA A 71 2.13 15.20 -7.30
N THR A 72 2.00 15.51 -6.02
CA THR A 72 3.09 15.52 -5.04
C THR A 72 2.95 14.31 -4.11
N ASN A 73 4.03 13.89 -3.44
CA ASN A 73 3.95 12.82 -2.43
C ASN A 73 2.91 13.15 -1.34
N ALA A 74 2.85 14.40 -0.88
CA ALA A 74 1.88 14.83 0.12
C ALA A 74 0.43 14.62 -0.36
N GLN A 75 0.11 14.99 -1.60
CA GLN A 75 -1.23 14.79 -2.17
C GLN A 75 -1.61 13.31 -2.28
N LEU A 76 -0.66 12.44 -2.64
CA LEU A 76 -0.91 10.98 -2.70
C LEU A 76 -1.17 10.41 -1.31
N VAL A 77 -0.38 10.82 -0.31
CA VAL A 77 -0.60 10.42 1.09
C VAL A 77 -1.94 10.93 1.60
N GLU A 78 -2.29 12.20 1.39
CA GLU A 78 -3.59 12.76 1.79
C GLU A 78 -4.75 12.01 1.14
N ARG A 79 -4.66 11.68 -0.15
CA ARG A 79 -5.68 10.91 -0.85
C ARG A 79 -5.81 9.50 -0.27
N ALA A 80 -4.67 8.86 0.01
CA ALA A 80 -4.65 7.53 0.60
C ALA A 80 -5.28 7.51 2.00
N VAL A 81 -4.90 8.44 2.88
CA VAL A 81 -5.48 8.60 4.22
C VAL A 81 -7.00 8.80 4.14
N ARG A 82 -7.48 9.69 3.25
CA ARG A 82 -8.93 9.90 3.05
C ARG A 82 -9.67 8.63 2.63
N ILE A 83 -9.07 7.80 1.77
CA ILE A 83 -9.67 6.51 1.36
C ILE A 83 -9.76 5.56 2.56
N LEU A 84 -8.68 5.44 3.32
CA LEU A 84 -8.59 4.55 4.48
C LEU A 84 -9.57 4.97 5.58
N GLU A 85 -9.61 6.26 5.92
CA GLU A 85 -10.54 6.79 6.93
C GLU A 85 -12.00 6.61 6.51
N ALA A 86 -12.32 6.78 5.21
CA ALA A 86 -13.67 6.51 4.69
C ALA A 86 -14.07 5.03 4.82
N MET A 87 -13.10 4.12 4.92
CA MET A 87 -13.30 2.70 5.19
C MET A 87 -13.25 2.36 6.69
N ASN A 88 -13.20 3.36 7.58
CA ASN A 88 -12.98 3.22 9.03
C ASN A 88 -11.65 2.53 9.39
N VAL A 89 -10.64 2.64 8.53
CA VAL A 89 -9.27 2.17 8.81
C VAL A 89 -8.49 3.28 9.51
N ARG A 90 -7.87 2.96 10.65
CA ARG A 90 -6.98 3.90 11.35
C ARG A 90 -5.56 3.83 10.78
N VAL A 91 -5.03 4.97 10.36
CA VAL A 91 -3.63 5.10 9.93
C VAL A 91 -2.72 5.21 11.15
N LEU A 92 -1.66 4.40 11.18
CA LEU A 92 -0.69 4.40 12.28
C LEU A 92 0.36 5.50 12.09
N GLY A 93 0.70 6.17 13.19
CA GLY A 93 1.81 7.12 13.24
C GLY A 93 3.17 6.42 13.21
N PRO A 94 4.27 7.16 12.97
CA PRO A 94 5.61 6.58 12.87
C PRO A 94 6.06 5.79 14.11
N ASP A 95 5.75 6.25 15.32
CA ASP A 95 6.13 5.57 16.56
C ASP A 95 5.37 4.26 16.75
N GLU A 96 4.08 4.25 16.45
CA GLU A 96 3.24 3.05 16.49
C GLU A 96 3.70 2.01 15.45
N VAL A 97 4.15 2.46 14.28
CA VAL A 97 4.75 1.58 13.27
C VAL A 97 6.07 0.97 13.77
N ARG A 98 6.93 1.78 14.42
CA ARG A 98 8.20 1.27 15.00
C ARG A 98 7.94 0.21 16.07
N GLU A 99 6.98 0.45 16.95
CA GLU A 99 6.57 -0.52 17.97
C GLU A 99 6.03 -1.80 17.32
N ARG A 100 5.08 -1.66 16.39
CA ARG A 100 4.46 -2.80 15.69
C ARG A 100 5.46 -3.66 14.91
N LEU A 101 6.48 -3.03 14.32
CA LEU A 101 7.52 -3.70 13.55
C LEU A 101 8.76 -4.06 14.39
N ALA A 102 8.74 -3.81 15.71
CA ALA A 102 9.87 -4.01 16.62
C ALA A 102 11.18 -3.36 16.10
N LEU A 103 11.08 -2.13 15.57
CA LEU A 103 12.23 -1.42 15.02
C LEU A 103 13.02 -0.73 16.12
N HIS A 104 14.31 -1.04 16.19
CA HIS A 104 15.26 -0.33 17.03
C HIS A 104 15.93 0.81 16.25
N ARG A 105 16.08 1.96 16.90
CA ARG A 105 16.84 3.07 16.33
C ARG A 105 18.29 2.62 16.15
N ARG A 106 18.77 2.57 14.91
CA ARG A 106 20.20 2.54 14.64
C ARG A 106 20.69 3.99 14.68
N GLY A 107 21.60 4.25 15.62
CA GLY A 107 22.27 5.54 15.78
C GLY A 107 23.16 5.89 14.60
#